data_AF-A0A1G5KQT6-F1
#
_entry.id   AF-A0A1G5KQT6-F1
#
_cell.length_a   1.000
_cell.length_b   1.000
_cell.length_c   1.000
_cell.angle_alpha   90.00
_cell.angle_beta   90.00
_cell.angle_gamma   90.00
#
_symmetry.space_group_name_H-M   'P 1'
#
loop_
_entity.id
_entity.type
_entity.pdbx_description
1 polymer ?
#
loop_
_entity_poly.entity_id
_entity_poly.type
_entity_poly.pdbx_seq_one_letter_code
_entity_poly.pdbx_strand_id
1 'polypeptide(L)'
;MESLEVVFDLRMEYLNNMLFHDFKLTPDNIISSNFYDNEEERNKEFKDITSFSEFFTIPGTGTITVDKLRLGITLEQFLILLCFDGESGTVEINFS
;
A
#
# COMPACT_ATOMS: atom_id res chain seq x y z
N MET A 1 11.56 -10.41 18.56
CA MET A 1 10.28 -9.74 18.30
C MET A 1 9.46 -10.69 17.46
N GLU A 2 8.23 -10.95 17.86
CA GLU A 2 7.28 -11.70 17.03
C GLU A 2 6.69 -10.71 16.02
N SER A 3 6.76 -11.03 14.74
CA SER A 3 6.10 -10.24 13.69
C SER A 3 4.65 -10.69 13.58
N LEU A 4 3.73 -9.73 13.57
CA LEU A 4 2.32 -9.93 13.29
C LEU A 4 2.00 -9.46 11.88
N GLU A 5 1.13 -10.22 11.23
CA GLU A 5 0.68 -9.95 9.88
C GLU A 5 -0.84 -9.98 9.83
N VAL A 6 -1.42 -9.01 9.13
CA VAL A 6 -2.84 -8.99 8.77
C VAL A 6 -2.94 -9.06 7.26
N VAL A 7 -3.57 -10.11 6.75
CA VAL A 7 -3.75 -10.38 5.31
C VAL A 7 -5.23 -10.36 4.96
N PHE A 8 -5.61 -9.65 3.90
CA PHE A 8 -6.97 -9.65 3.38
C PHE A 8 -7.02 -9.37 1.88
N ASP A 9 -8.05 -9.90 1.24
CA ASP A 9 -8.35 -9.61 -0.15
C ASP A 9 -9.08 -8.26 -0.29
N LEU A 10 -8.74 -7.52 -1.33
CA LEU A 10 -9.31 -6.21 -1.62
C LEU A 10 -9.63 -6.09 -3.11
N ARG A 11 -10.84 -5.62 -3.43
CA ARG A 11 -11.16 -5.20 -4.79
C ARG A 11 -10.48 -3.87 -5.08
N MET A 12 -9.93 -3.73 -6.28
CA MET A 12 -9.15 -2.55 -6.67
C MET A 12 -9.93 -1.24 -6.57
N GLU A 13 -11.26 -1.28 -6.74
CA GLU A 13 -12.16 -0.12 -6.56
C GLU A 13 -12.10 0.50 -5.15
N TYR A 14 -11.73 -0.28 -4.12
CA TYR A 14 -11.61 0.19 -2.74
C TYR A 14 -10.19 0.61 -2.36
N LEU A 15 -9.19 0.34 -3.20
CA LEU A 15 -7.77 0.54 -2.85
C LEU A 15 -7.46 2.00 -2.51
N ASN A 16 -7.85 2.94 -3.38
CA ASN A 16 -7.65 4.36 -3.10
C ASN A 16 -8.38 4.82 -1.82
N ASN A 17 -9.62 4.35 -1.59
CA ASN A 17 -10.35 4.70 -0.38
C ASN A 17 -9.64 4.17 0.87
N MET A 18 -9.17 2.91 0.84
CA MET A 18 -8.42 2.32 1.94
C MET A 18 -7.14 3.13 2.24
N LEU A 19 -6.32 3.41 1.23
CA LEU A 19 -5.05 4.11 1.43
C LEU A 19 -5.24 5.56 1.88
N PHE A 20 -6.10 6.33 1.20
CA PHE A 20 -6.18 7.78 1.42
C PHE A 20 -7.24 8.20 2.44
N HIS A 21 -8.36 7.48 2.58
CA HIS A 21 -9.44 7.86 3.50
C HIS A 21 -9.38 7.08 4.80
N ASP A 22 -9.28 5.75 4.71
CA ASP A 22 -9.32 4.90 5.90
C ASP A 22 -7.97 4.95 6.64
N PHE A 23 -6.86 4.80 5.91
CA PHE A 23 -5.50 4.85 6.48
C PHE A 23 -4.92 6.27 6.53
N LYS A 24 -5.50 7.22 5.78
CA LYS A 24 -5.03 8.61 5.74
C LYS A 24 -3.55 8.71 5.41
N LEU A 25 -3.08 7.88 4.48
CA LEU A 25 -1.70 7.94 4.02
C LEU A 25 -1.47 9.25 3.25
N THR A 26 -0.37 9.90 3.58
CA THR A 26 0.11 11.10 2.89
C THR A 26 1.61 10.95 2.66
N PRO A 27 2.20 11.68 1.71
CA PRO A 27 3.65 11.65 1.53
C PRO A 27 4.45 11.95 2.83
N ASP A 28 3.86 12.70 3.77
CA ASP A 28 4.51 13.07 5.03
C ASP A 28 4.59 11.93 6.06
N ASN A 29 3.72 10.92 5.99
CA ASN A 29 3.73 9.79 6.93
C ASN A 29 4.34 8.50 6.35
N ILE A 30 4.87 8.58 5.14
CA ILE A 30 5.53 7.47 4.45
C ILE A 30 7.04 7.57 4.68
N ILE A 31 7.61 6.52 5.25
CA ILE A 31 9.07 6.39 5.44
C ILE A 31 9.74 6.04 4.10
N SER A 32 9.15 5.10 3.36
CA SER A 32 9.64 4.67 2.06
C SER A 32 8.53 3.98 1.27
N SER A 33 8.67 3.93 -0.04
CA SER A 33 7.80 3.17 -0.90
C SER A 33 8.54 2.61 -2.10
N ASN A 34 8.02 1.55 -2.70
CA ASN A 34 8.60 1.03 -3.93
C ASN A 34 7.51 0.35 -4.76
N PHE A 35 7.30 0.86 -5.96
CA PHE A 35 6.35 0.36 -6.94
C PHE A 35 7.07 0.21 -8.27
N TYR A 36 7.09 -0.99 -8.86
CA TYR A 36 7.64 -1.16 -10.20
C TYR A 36 6.56 -0.85 -11.23
N ASP A 37 6.77 0.21 -12.01
CA ASP A 37 5.90 0.56 -13.13
C ASP A 37 6.30 -0.25 -14.36
N ASN A 38 5.43 -1.17 -14.78
CA ASN A 38 5.65 -2.02 -15.94
C ASN A 38 5.50 -1.27 -17.28
N GLU A 39 4.82 -0.13 -17.34
CA GLU A 39 4.68 0.66 -18.57
C GLU A 39 5.90 1.55 -18.80
N GLU A 40 6.42 2.16 -17.73
CA GLU A 40 7.60 3.03 -17.79
C GLU A 40 8.93 2.30 -17.54
N GLU A 41 8.88 1.00 -17.26
CA GLU A 41 10.03 0.13 -16.93
C GLU A 41 10.91 0.68 -15.80
N ARG A 42 10.32 1.35 -14.80
CA ARG A 42 11.07 1.99 -13.70
C ARG A 42 10.36 1.94 -12.37
N ASN A 43 11.11 2.15 -11.30
CA ASN A 43 10.52 2.32 -9.96
C ASN A 43 9.85 3.70 -9.83
N LYS A 44 8.70 3.71 -9.17
CA LYS A 44 7.94 4.88 -8.71
C LYS A 44 7.81 4.84 -7.19
N GLU A 45 7.83 6.02 -6.59
CA GLU A 45 7.49 6.22 -5.18
C GLU A 45 5.99 6.53 -5.06
N PHE A 46 5.45 6.42 -3.84
CA PHE A 46 4.05 6.69 -3.53
C PHE A 46 3.59 8.07 -4.03
N LYS A 47 4.45 9.09 -3.88
CA LYS A 47 4.17 10.45 -4.33
C LYS A 47 4.08 10.61 -5.86
N ASP A 48 4.62 9.65 -6.62
CA ASP A 48 4.60 9.66 -8.08
C ASP A 48 3.31 9.02 -8.64
N ILE A 49 2.50 8.38 -7.78
CA ILE A 49 1.27 7.68 -8.15
C ILE A 49 0.05 8.49 -7.70
N THR A 50 -0.72 8.98 -8.67
CA THR A 50 -1.94 9.77 -8.42
C THR A 50 -3.15 8.91 -8.06
N SER A 51 -3.20 7.68 -8.58
CA SER A 51 -4.29 6.73 -8.33
C SER A 51 -3.73 5.31 -8.31
N PHE A 52 -3.76 4.68 -7.14
CA PHE A 52 -3.33 3.28 -7.00
C PHE A 52 -4.31 2.32 -7.68
N SER A 53 -5.60 2.65 -7.65
CA SER A 53 -6.61 1.88 -8.39
C SER A 53 -6.41 1.94 -9.91
N GLU A 54 -5.79 2.99 -10.47
CA GLU A 54 -5.42 3.03 -11.89
C GLU A 54 -4.07 2.34 -12.13
N PHE A 55 -3.09 2.59 -11.26
CA PHE A 55 -1.74 1.99 -11.33
C PHE A 55 -1.79 0.46 -11.38
N PHE A 56 -2.61 -0.16 -10.53
CA PHE A 56 -2.75 -1.62 -10.44
C PHE A 56 -3.74 -2.23 -11.44
N THR A 57 -4.23 -1.47 -12.43
CA THR A 57 -4.96 -2.07 -13.57
C THR A 57 -4.05 -3.00 -14.38
N ILE A 58 -2.74 -2.76 -14.31
CA ILE A 58 -1.71 -3.69 -14.77
C ILE A 58 -1.26 -4.51 -13.57
N PRO A 59 -1.22 -5.86 -13.67
CA PRO A 59 -0.77 -6.72 -12.57
C PRO A 59 0.59 -6.30 -12.03
N GLY A 60 0.73 -6.30 -10.70
CA GLY A 60 1.96 -5.82 -10.08
C GLY A 60 1.95 -5.89 -8.56
N THR A 61 3.10 -5.54 -7.98
CA THR A 61 3.29 -5.46 -6.55
C THR A 61 3.87 -4.11 -6.15
N GLY A 62 3.67 -3.76 -4.88
CA GLY A 62 4.24 -2.55 -4.32
C GLY A 62 4.29 -2.58 -2.80
N THR A 63 5.23 -1.83 -2.25
CA THR A 63 5.42 -1.73 -0.80
C THR A 63 5.33 -0.29 -0.32
N ILE A 64 4.75 -0.10 0.87
CA ILE A 64 4.71 1.19 1.57
C ILE A 64 5.14 0.96 3.01
N THR A 65 6.22 1.59 3.44
CA THR A 65 6.60 1.65 4.86
C THR A 65 6.04 2.94 5.44
N VAL A 66 5.24 2.83 6.49
CA VAL A 66 4.51 3.95 7.10
C VAL A 66 5.00 4.15 8.52
N ASP A 67 5.22 5.41 8.91
CA ASP A 67 5.71 5.76 10.25
C ASP A 67 4.66 5.47 11.32
N LYS A 68 3.42 5.91 11.10
CA LYS A 68 2.37 5.79 12.10
C LYS A 68 0.98 5.75 11.49
N LEU A 69 0.14 4.84 12.00
CA LEU A 69 -1.27 4.71 11.63
C LEU A 69 -2.14 4.54 12.87
N ARG A 70 -3.32 5.15 12.84
CA ARG A 70 -4.29 5.08 13.94
C ARG A 70 -5.56 4.35 13.52
N LEU A 71 -5.69 3.09 13.92
CA LEU A 71 -6.85 2.21 13.68
C LEU A 71 -7.42 1.72 15.01
N GLY A 72 -7.94 2.64 15.84
CA GLY A 72 -8.34 2.35 17.22
C GLY A 72 -7.15 2.18 18.17
N ILE A 73 -6.10 1.50 17.73
CA ILE A 73 -4.75 1.48 18.31
C ILE A 73 -3.77 2.25 17.41
N THR A 74 -2.59 2.58 17.95
CA THR A 74 -1.50 3.15 17.18
C THR A 74 -0.58 2.02 16.72
N LEU A 75 -0.42 1.87 15.41
CA LEU A 75 0.64 1.07 14.81
C LEU A 75 1.78 2.00 14.43
N GLU A 76 3.01 1.62 14.78
CA GLU A 76 4.23 2.36 14.45
C GLU A 76 5.11 1.50 13.56
N GLN A 77 5.75 2.12 12.56
CA GLN A 77 6.71 1.50 11.65
C GLN A 77 6.23 0.16 11.08
N PHE A 78 5.17 0.21 10.28
CA PHE A 78 4.59 -0.97 9.67
C PHE A 78 4.75 -0.94 8.13
N LEU A 79 4.76 -2.12 7.55
CA LEU A 79 4.90 -2.33 6.11
C LEU A 79 3.56 -2.78 5.53
N ILE A 80 3.12 -2.11 4.47
CA ILE A 80 2.01 -2.54 3.62
C ILE A 80 2.60 -3.16 2.36
N LEU A 81 2.28 -4.41 2.07
CA LEU A 81 2.48 -5.04 0.76
C LEU A 81 1.16 -5.04 0.00
N LEU A 82 1.21 -4.63 -1.26
CA LEU A 82 0.10 -4.64 -2.20
C LEU A 82 0.46 -5.58 -3.33
N CYS A 83 -0.42 -6.51 -3.68
CA CYS A 83 -0.26 -7.43 -4.81
C CYS A 83 -1.60 -7.53 -5.54
N PHE A 84 -1.66 -7.06 -6.80
CA PHE A 84 -2.91 -6.97 -7.56
C PHE A 84 -2.78 -7.63 -8.94
N ASP A 85 -3.88 -8.19 -9.43
CA ASP A 85 -3.97 -8.92 -10.70
C ASP A 85 -4.72 -8.16 -11.81
N GLY A 86 -5.05 -6.89 -11.59
CA GLY A 86 -5.84 -6.08 -12.52
C GLY A 86 -7.35 -6.02 -12.22
N GLU A 87 -7.86 -6.76 -11.24
CA GLU A 87 -9.24 -6.64 -10.74
C GLU A 87 -9.28 -6.60 -9.20
N SER A 88 -8.53 -7.49 -8.58
CA SER A 88 -8.45 -7.65 -7.13
C SER A 88 -7.02 -7.94 -6.69
N GLY A 89 -6.80 -8.01 -5.39
CA GLY A 89 -5.48 -8.23 -4.87
C GLY A 89 -5.49 -8.56 -3.40
N THR A 90 -4.31 -8.84 -2.89
CA THR A 90 -4.06 -9.07 -1.49
C THR A 90 -3.32 -7.86 -0.91
N VAL A 91 -3.76 -7.44 0.27
CA VAL A 91 -3.10 -6.44 1.10
C VAL A 91 -2.57 -7.13 2.34
N GLU A 92 -1.28 -6.97 2.60
CA GLU A 92 -0.61 -7.51 3.79
C GLU A 92 -0.07 -6.36 4.62
N ILE A 93 -0.43 -6.32 5.91
CA ILE A 93 0.06 -5.31 6.86
C ILE A 93 0.94 -6.03 7.88
N ASN A 94 2.23 -5.72 7.86
CA ASN A 94 3.26 -6.32 8.69
C ASN A 94 3.73 -5.34 9.77
N PHE A 95 3.68 -5.74 11.04
CA PHE A 95 4.08 -4.94 12.20
C PHE A 95 4.66 -5.81 13.32
N SER A 96 5.29 -5.20 14.32
CA SER A 96 6.02 -5.90 15.38
C SER A 96 5.97 -5.18 16.73
#